data_AF-A0A848AQ10-F1
#
_entry.id   AF-A0A848AQ10-F1
#
_cell.length_a   1.000
_cell.length_b   1.000
_cell.length_c   1.000
_cell.angle_alpha   90.00
_cell.angle_beta   90.00
_cell.angle_gamma   90.00
#
_symmetry.space_group_name_H-M   'P 1'
#
loop_
_entity.id
_entity.type
_entity.pdbx_description
1 polymer ?
#
loop_
_entity_poly.entity_id
_entity_poly.type
_entity_poly.pdbx_seq_one_letter_code
_entity_poly.pdbx_strand_id
1 'polypeptide(L)'
;MKYAAVFTVLALAVTASAAPSLRQELETALKNSTGEIRLSQPEYRLPEKLMLRNLDGTVIDGNGARIVMTKLNEAIRLVDCRNVTLKNFTIDYDPLPFTQGVVTGISPDLRRIHFRVDAGYPRLAPEYANRRIHVFTPDGKFFKHDAPDVYGDIEIVSPELGICHADRPHKNVKPGDRIALDCRRDAAIHLSRCEKIRFEGITVYSSPGLVFRARFGQGGDELVNVKIARGPKPAGAQADRLLSSSADGVNFAYLRKGPRIVGCDFSFMGDDGVNLHSVALPVAQVVDADRFDTVRPDHAESFPEVVRPGDRIRLLEPGTFAVIGERTIRSFRLSPRGCDGETFRKYYSHRNFRKWTGYEVTLEPGGPELKAGFFFDIPAIAANGYEIRDNCFHDHRARGVRLMASDGVIENNRFERIKSAAIAVGAEYGYWREAGWVENILIRGNTIRDIGHAMNHDIGSHVGGAISVFCRKDDYSGSFRGNRNITICDNVIDGCPGAGIFLYCAEQVLLRNNRLSGTATSPITPGSHYGFREMRPLWIVDSAGVTSDAASRGEAAR
;
A
#
# COMPACT_ATOMS: atom_id res chain seq x y z
N MET A 1 -36.24 -2.87 -81.62
CA MET A 1 -36.89 -3.80 -80.66
C MET A 1 -36.00 -5.02 -80.47
N LYS A 2 -35.21 -5.07 -79.39
CA LYS A 2 -34.56 -6.28 -78.89
C LYS A 2 -34.44 -6.16 -77.36
N TYR A 3 -34.98 -7.14 -76.65
CA TYR A 3 -34.87 -7.31 -75.21
C TYR A 3 -33.42 -7.65 -74.83
N ALA A 4 -32.89 -7.05 -73.76
CA ALA A 4 -31.67 -7.47 -73.09
C ALA A 4 -31.96 -7.66 -71.61
N ALA A 5 -31.69 -8.86 -71.11
CA ALA A 5 -31.94 -9.29 -69.74
C ALA A 5 -30.99 -8.60 -68.75
N VAL A 6 -31.54 -8.14 -67.64
CA VAL A 6 -30.79 -7.60 -66.50
C VAL A 6 -30.47 -8.75 -65.55
N PHE A 7 -29.18 -9.01 -65.32
CA PHE A 7 -28.71 -9.87 -64.24
C PHE A 7 -28.55 -9.02 -62.97
N THR A 8 -29.36 -9.29 -61.95
CA THR A 8 -29.23 -8.72 -60.61
C THR A 8 -28.25 -9.57 -59.80
N VAL A 9 -27.08 -9.04 -59.48
CA VAL A 9 -26.18 -9.63 -58.47
C VAL A 9 -26.67 -9.19 -57.09
N LEU A 10 -27.19 -10.14 -56.31
CA LEU A 10 -27.54 -9.93 -54.90
C LEU A 10 -26.25 -9.97 -54.07
N ALA A 11 -25.80 -8.82 -53.56
CA ALA A 11 -24.75 -8.78 -52.55
C ALA A 11 -25.35 -9.15 -51.18
N LEU A 12 -25.01 -10.34 -50.68
CA LEU A 12 -25.28 -10.76 -49.31
C LEU A 12 -24.44 -9.89 -48.36
N ALA A 13 -25.11 -8.99 -47.63
CA ALA A 13 -24.50 -8.29 -46.51
C ALA A 13 -24.27 -9.29 -45.35
N VAL A 14 -23.01 -9.64 -45.11
CA VAL A 14 -22.60 -10.34 -43.90
C VAL A 14 -22.69 -9.34 -42.76
N THR A 15 -23.69 -9.50 -41.89
CA THR A 15 -23.76 -8.77 -40.62
C THR A 15 -22.65 -9.29 -39.70
N ALA A 16 -21.62 -8.48 -39.47
CA ALA A 16 -20.60 -8.78 -38.47
C ALA A 16 -21.27 -8.85 -37.09
N SER A 17 -21.26 -10.02 -36.44
CA SER A 17 -21.71 -10.13 -35.05
C SER A 17 -20.80 -9.27 -34.16
N ALA A 18 -21.39 -8.47 -33.25
CA ALA A 18 -20.61 -7.72 -32.27
C ALA A 18 -19.69 -8.66 -31.48
N ALA A 19 -18.43 -8.26 -31.28
CA ALA A 19 -17.48 -9.02 -30.47
C ALA A 19 -18.02 -9.22 -29.04
N PRO A 20 -17.78 -10.39 -28.41
CA PRO A 20 -18.25 -10.64 -27.06
C PRO A 20 -17.59 -9.69 -26.07
N SER A 21 -18.33 -9.26 -25.05
CA SER A 21 -17.73 -8.58 -23.90
C SER A 21 -16.79 -9.52 -23.13
N LEU A 22 -15.83 -8.98 -22.38
CA LEU A 22 -14.91 -9.77 -21.55
C LEU A 22 -15.65 -10.73 -20.62
N ARG A 23 -16.76 -10.27 -20.03
CA ARG A 23 -17.60 -11.09 -19.14
C ARG A 23 -18.19 -12.29 -19.89
N GLN A 24 -18.80 -12.05 -21.06
CA GLN A 24 -19.40 -13.11 -21.87
C GLN A 24 -18.36 -14.12 -22.35
N GLU A 25 -17.20 -13.64 -22.77
CA GLU A 25 -16.09 -14.49 -23.22
C GLU A 25 -15.60 -15.41 -22.10
N LEU A 26 -15.35 -14.86 -20.90
CA LEU A 26 -14.94 -15.64 -19.74
C LEU A 26 -16.03 -16.60 -19.26
N GLU A 27 -17.29 -16.17 -19.21
CA GLU A 27 -18.41 -17.04 -18.81
C GLU A 27 -18.61 -18.22 -19.77
N THR A 28 -18.47 -18.01 -21.07
CA THR A 28 -18.52 -19.10 -22.07
C THR A 28 -17.31 -20.00 -21.93
N ALA A 29 -16.10 -19.45 -21.78
CA ALA A 29 -14.89 -20.25 -21.66
C ALA A 29 -14.86 -21.09 -20.37
N LEU A 30 -15.31 -20.54 -19.23
CA LEU A 30 -15.38 -21.25 -17.95
C LEU A 30 -16.43 -22.38 -17.94
N LYS A 31 -17.47 -22.30 -18.77
CA LYS A 31 -18.44 -23.41 -18.95
C LYS A 31 -17.86 -24.56 -19.78
N ASN A 32 -16.97 -24.24 -20.72
CA ASN A 32 -16.54 -25.15 -21.77
C ASN A 32 -15.12 -25.68 -21.58
N SER A 33 -14.34 -25.16 -20.62
CA SER A 33 -12.94 -25.53 -20.43
C SER A 33 -12.59 -25.76 -18.97
N THR A 34 -11.73 -26.75 -18.74
CA THR A 34 -11.00 -26.96 -17.49
C THR A 34 -9.52 -26.69 -17.80
N GLY A 35 -9.11 -25.42 -17.88
CA GLY A 35 -7.75 -25.07 -18.28
C GLY A 35 -7.47 -23.58 -18.47
N GLU A 36 -6.67 -23.28 -19.48
CA GLU A 36 -6.23 -21.92 -19.84
C GLU A 36 -7.23 -21.24 -20.77
N ILE A 37 -7.68 -20.06 -20.38
CA ILE A 37 -8.57 -19.19 -21.14
C ILE A 37 -7.73 -18.05 -21.72
N ARG A 38 -7.66 -17.98 -23.04
CA ARG A 38 -6.92 -16.93 -23.76
C ARG A 38 -7.89 -15.89 -24.31
N LEU A 39 -7.70 -14.63 -23.94
CA LEU A 39 -8.52 -13.52 -24.42
C LEU A 39 -8.30 -13.26 -25.92
N SER A 40 -9.40 -13.01 -26.62
CA SER A 40 -9.44 -12.88 -28.08
C SER A 40 -9.34 -11.44 -28.59
N GLN A 41 -9.69 -10.45 -27.78
CA GLN A 41 -9.70 -9.04 -28.20
C GLN A 41 -8.42 -8.31 -27.76
N PRO A 42 -7.92 -7.36 -28.58
CA PRO A 42 -6.79 -6.53 -28.19
C PRO A 42 -7.15 -5.49 -27.11
N GLU A 43 -8.42 -5.11 -26.97
CA GLU A 43 -8.88 -4.18 -25.95
C GLU A 43 -10.30 -4.53 -25.47
N TYR A 44 -10.52 -4.38 -24.15
CA TYR A 44 -11.80 -4.49 -23.48
C TYR A 44 -12.05 -3.21 -22.67
N ARG A 45 -13.15 -2.51 -22.96
CA ARG A 45 -13.58 -1.33 -22.20
C ARG A 45 -14.72 -1.69 -21.28
N LEU A 46 -14.52 -1.54 -19.97
CA LEU A 46 -15.44 -2.07 -18.95
C LEU A 46 -16.04 -0.94 -18.09
N PRO A 47 -17.38 -0.82 -18.02
CA PRO A 47 -18.02 0.11 -17.09
C PRO A 47 -18.13 -0.44 -15.66
N GLU A 48 -17.96 -1.74 -15.50
CA GLU A 48 -18.08 -2.48 -14.25
C GLU A 48 -16.95 -3.48 -14.10
N LYS A 49 -16.62 -3.77 -12.83
CA LYS A 49 -15.62 -4.77 -12.49
C LYS A 49 -15.93 -6.15 -13.07
N LEU A 50 -14.88 -6.85 -13.47
CA LEU A 50 -14.90 -8.28 -13.72
C LEU A 50 -14.90 -9.02 -12.37
N MET A 51 -15.94 -9.82 -12.14
CA MET A 51 -16.10 -10.63 -10.92
C MET A 51 -15.76 -12.09 -11.22
N LEU A 52 -14.74 -12.63 -10.55
CA LEU A 52 -14.31 -14.02 -10.63
C LEU A 52 -14.56 -14.69 -9.27
N ARG A 53 -15.26 -15.83 -9.27
CA ARG A 53 -15.68 -16.51 -8.04
C ARG A 53 -15.42 -18.00 -8.10
N ASN A 54 -14.98 -18.58 -6.99
CA ASN A 54 -14.87 -20.03 -6.82
C ASN A 54 -14.05 -20.73 -7.91
N LEU A 55 -13.08 -20.03 -8.51
CA LEU A 55 -12.19 -20.62 -9.49
C LEU A 55 -11.12 -21.44 -8.76
N ASP A 56 -10.85 -22.65 -9.25
CA ASP A 56 -9.75 -23.50 -8.78
C ASP A 56 -8.95 -24.00 -9.98
N GLY A 57 -7.64 -23.70 -10.02
CA GLY A 57 -6.73 -24.19 -11.06
C GLY A 57 -6.92 -23.54 -12.44
N THR A 58 -7.54 -22.35 -12.51
CA THR A 58 -7.80 -21.65 -13.78
C THR A 58 -6.63 -20.74 -14.17
N VAL A 59 -6.28 -20.72 -15.45
CA VAL A 59 -5.35 -19.73 -16.03
C VAL A 59 -6.13 -18.80 -16.96
N ILE A 60 -6.00 -17.49 -16.80
CA ILE A 60 -6.53 -16.49 -17.72
C ILE A 60 -5.35 -15.74 -18.33
N ASP A 61 -5.08 -16.02 -19.60
CA ASP A 61 -4.08 -15.33 -20.42
C ASP A 61 -4.74 -14.18 -21.18
N GLY A 62 -4.34 -12.96 -20.84
CA GLY A 62 -4.78 -11.74 -21.49
C GLY A 62 -4.32 -11.60 -22.93
N ASN A 63 -3.32 -12.37 -23.38
CA ASN A 63 -2.84 -12.35 -24.75
C ASN A 63 -2.43 -10.94 -25.26
N GLY A 64 -1.89 -10.12 -24.35
CA GLY A 64 -1.53 -8.73 -24.62
C GLY A 64 -2.71 -7.74 -24.61
N ALA A 65 -3.90 -8.18 -24.18
CA ALA A 65 -5.08 -7.32 -24.16
C ALA A 65 -4.94 -6.11 -23.23
N ARG A 66 -5.58 -5.02 -23.61
CA ARG A 66 -5.77 -3.82 -22.79
C ARG A 66 -7.13 -3.85 -22.12
N ILE A 67 -7.17 -3.81 -20.80
CA ILE A 67 -8.40 -3.65 -20.02
C ILE A 67 -8.49 -2.19 -19.59
N VAL A 68 -9.48 -1.46 -20.09
CA VAL A 68 -9.69 -0.04 -19.77
C VAL A 68 -11.01 0.14 -19.05
N MET A 69 -10.94 0.59 -17.80
CA MET A 69 -12.13 0.88 -17.01
C MET A 69 -12.70 2.25 -17.38
N THR A 70 -14.01 2.32 -17.63
CA THR A 70 -14.70 3.58 -17.96
C THR A 70 -15.37 4.25 -16.76
N LYS A 71 -15.18 3.67 -15.57
CA LYS A 71 -15.58 4.22 -14.28
C LYS A 71 -14.48 3.98 -13.24
N LEU A 72 -14.39 4.85 -12.25
CA LEU A 72 -13.40 4.78 -11.16
C LEU A 72 -13.80 3.75 -10.08
N ASN A 73 -13.89 2.47 -10.47
CA ASN A 73 -14.19 1.33 -9.60
C ASN A 73 -13.14 0.20 -9.79
N GLU A 74 -13.30 -0.93 -9.08
CA GLU A 74 -12.41 -2.09 -9.25
C GLU A 74 -12.40 -2.57 -10.70
N ALA A 75 -11.25 -2.96 -11.24
CA ALA A 75 -11.17 -3.60 -12.55
C ALA A 75 -11.47 -5.09 -12.44
N ILE A 76 -10.81 -5.79 -11.50
CA ILE A 76 -10.94 -7.22 -11.30
C ILE A 76 -11.14 -7.52 -9.81
N ARG A 77 -12.13 -8.37 -9.50
CA ARG A 77 -12.34 -8.88 -8.16
C ARG A 77 -12.40 -10.40 -8.16
N LEU A 78 -11.51 -11.02 -7.39
CA LEU A 78 -11.48 -12.44 -7.12
C LEU A 78 -12.05 -12.71 -5.73
N VAL A 79 -12.96 -13.67 -5.63
CA VAL A 79 -13.59 -14.06 -4.37
C VAL A 79 -13.59 -15.58 -4.26
N ASP A 80 -13.11 -16.09 -3.14
CA ASP A 80 -13.09 -17.54 -2.86
C ASP A 80 -12.37 -18.36 -3.96
N CYS A 81 -11.31 -17.79 -4.56
CA CYS A 81 -10.54 -18.42 -5.64
C CYS A 81 -9.25 -19.05 -5.12
N ARG A 82 -8.81 -20.15 -5.74
CA ARG A 82 -7.60 -20.88 -5.38
C ARG A 82 -6.80 -21.26 -6.63
N ASN A 83 -5.46 -21.23 -6.56
CA ASN A 83 -4.59 -21.68 -7.66
C ASN A 83 -4.90 -21.01 -9.02
N VAL A 84 -5.26 -19.72 -9.02
CA VAL A 84 -5.60 -18.99 -10.25
C VAL A 84 -4.41 -18.19 -10.74
N THR A 85 -4.14 -18.24 -12.04
CA THR A 85 -3.13 -17.38 -12.69
C THR A 85 -3.81 -16.38 -13.62
N LEU A 86 -3.52 -15.09 -13.46
CA LEU A 86 -3.85 -14.03 -14.39
C LEU A 86 -2.55 -13.52 -15.04
N LYS A 87 -2.44 -13.54 -16.37
CA LYS A 87 -1.19 -13.17 -17.04
C LYS A 87 -1.37 -12.35 -18.32
N ASN A 88 -0.33 -11.61 -18.71
CA ASN A 88 -0.18 -10.97 -20.04
C ASN A 88 -1.31 -10.00 -20.44
N PHE A 89 -1.65 -9.02 -19.60
CA PHE A 89 -2.53 -7.91 -19.99
C PHE A 89 -2.12 -6.62 -19.30
N THR A 90 -2.72 -5.51 -19.75
CA THR A 90 -2.57 -4.21 -19.10
C THR A 90 -3.89 -3.70 -18.54
N ILE A 91 -3.85 -2.96 -17.43
CA ILE A 91 -5.01 -2.24 -16.87
C ILE A 91 -4.78 -0.73 -16.95
N ASP A 92 -5.79 0.01 -17.41
CA ASP A 92 -5.83 1.48 -17.36
C ASP A 92 -7.26 1.99 -17.13
N TYR A 93 -7.42 3.31 -16.99
CA TYR A 93 -8.69 3.97 -16.72
C TYR A 93 -8.89 5.17 -17.65
N ASP A 94 -10.11 5.35 -18.14
CA ASP A 94 -10.52 6.48 -18.96
C ASP A 94 -11.97 6.88 -18.62
N PRO A 95 -12.19 7.94 -17.82
CA PRO A 95 -11.21 8.96 -17.41
C PRO A 95 -10.18 8.47 -16.39
N LEU A 96 -9.04 9.18 -16.30
CA LEU A 96 -7.98 8.88 -15.33
C LEU A 96 -8.43 9.08 -13.88
N PRO A 97 -7.90 8.29 -12.93
CA PRO A 97 -8.23 8.39 -11.50
C PRO A 97 -7.57 9.57 -10.77
N PHE A 98 -6.96 10.47 -11.51
CA PHE A 98 -6.31 11.67 -11.02
C PHE A 98 -6.42 12.77 -12.07
N THR A 99 -6.36 14.01 -11.60
CA THR A 99 -6.05 15.16 -12.46
C THR A 99 -4.65 15.69 -12.14
N GLN A 100 -4.14 16.55 -13.00
CA GLN A 100 -2.84 17.18 -12.83
C GLN A 100 -2.80 18.56 -13.46
N GLY A 101 -1.81 19.34 -13.06
CA GLY A 101 -1.66 20.70 -13.53
C GLY A 101 -0.34 21.33 -13.12
N VAL A 102 -0.33 22.66 -13.19
CA VAL A 102 0.81 23.49 -12.85
C VAL A 102 0.42 24.51 -11.78
N VAL A 103 1.31 24.73 -10.80
CA VAL A 103 1.18 25.81 -9.84
C VAL A 103 1.35 27.14 -10.58
N THR A 104 0.36 28.02 -10.46
CA THR A 104 0.34 29.34 -11.13
C THR A 104 0.73 30.48 -10.18
N GLY A 105 0.56 30.28 -8.87
CA GLY A 105 0.84 31.31 -7.87
C GLY A 105 0.79 30.75 -6.45
N ILE A 106 1.45 31.44 -5.53
CA ILE A 106 1.44 31.13 -4.10
C ILE A 106 1.24 32.44 -3.33
N SER A 107 0.35 32.44 -2.34
CA SER A 107 0.12 33.61 -1.49
C SER A 107 1.35 33.95 -0.63
N PRO A 108 1.49 35.20 -0.15
CA PRO A 108 2.62 35.62 0.68
C PRO A 108 2.81 34.80 1.97
N ASP A 109 1.72 34.28 2.55
CA ASP A 109 1.75 33.41 3.74
C ASP A 109 2.09 31.93 3.42
N LEU A 110 2.30 31.61 2.13
CA LEU A 110 2.62 30.29 1.60
C LEU A 110 1.56 29.21 1.86
N ARG A 111 0.31 29.62 2.14
CA ARG A 111 -0.78 28.70 2.46
C ARG A 111 -1.82 28.55 1.36
N ARG A 112 -1.87 29.44 0.37
CA ARG A 112 -2.75 29.30 -0.80
C ARG A 112 -1.92 29.00 -2.03
N ILE A 113 -2.11 27.80 -2.57
CA ILE A 113 -1.43 27.33 -3.79
C ILE A 113 -2.47 27.38 -4.91
N HIS A 114 -2.31 28.34 -5.82
CA HIS A 114 -3.15 28.47 -7.01
C HIS A 114 -2.60 27.55 -8.10
N PHE A 115 -3.48 26.83 -8.80
CA PHE A 115 -3.07 25.94 -9.87
C PHE A 115 -4.05 25.92 -11.04
N ARG A 116 -3.55 25.48 -12.19
CA ARG A 116 -4.32 25.27 -13.41
C ARG A 116 -4.17 23.83 -13.88
N VAL A 117 -5.29 23.16 -14.12
CA VAL A 117 -5.36 21.81 -14.68
C VAL A 117 -4.90 21.79 -16.13
N ASP A 118 -4.13 20.77 -16.49
CA ASP A 118 -3.65 20.58 -17.86
C ASP A 118 -4.78 20.23 -18.85
N ALA A 119 -4.61 20.62 -20.11
CA ALA A 119 -5.47 20.13 -21.19
C ALA A 119 -5.35 18.60 -21.33
N GLY A 120 -6.47 17.94 -21.67
CA GLY A 120 -6.54 16.48 -21.87
C GLY A 120 -6.65 15.63 -20.60
N TYR A 121 -6.55 16.24 -19.41
CA TYR A 121 -6.75 15.55 -18.14
C TYR A 121 -8.17 15.75 -17.59
N PRO A 122 -8.65 14.88 -16.69
CA PRO A 122 -9.94 15.07 -16.03
C PRO A 122 -10.04 16.47 -15.43
N ARG A 123 -11.16 17.14 -15.65
CA ARG A 123 -11.40 18.47 -15.08
C ARG A 123 -11.51 18.39 -13.57
N LEU A 124 -11.19 19.48 -12.89
CA LEU A 124 -11.32 19.56 -11.44
C LEU A 124 -12.80 19.40 -11.06
N ALA A 125 -13.05 18.43 -10.18
CA ALA A 125 -14.38 18.02 -9.73
C ALA A 125 -14.26 17.46 -8.30
N PRO A 126 -15.37 17.32 -7.55
CA PRO A 126 -15.32 16.88 -6.15
C PRO A 126 -14.56 15.56 -5.91
N GLU A 127 -14.56 14.65 -6.88
CA GLU A 127 -13.79 13.40 -6.78
C GLU A 127 -12.27 13.58 -6.77
N TYR A 128 -11.75 14.68 -7.31
CA TYR A 128 -10.32 15.02 -7.32
C TYR A 128 -9.97 16.08 -6.27
N ALA A 129 -10.97 16.68 -5.62
CA ALA A 129 -10.79 17.62 -4.51
C ALA A 129 -10.42 16.90 -3.19
N ASN A 130 -9.53 15.92 -3.29
CA ASN A 130 -8.95 15.26 -2.13
C ASN A 130 -7.97 16.21 -1.45
N ARG A 131 -7.85 16.11 -0.13
CA ARG A 131 -7.02 17.02 0.69
C ARG A 131 -5.51 16.83 0.50
N ARG A 132 -5.05 16.08 -0.51
CA ARG A 132 -3.64 15.73 -0.73
C ARG A 132 -3.23 16.15 -2.13
N ILE A 133 -2.12 16.89 -2.22
CA ILE A 133 -1.48 17.24 -3.48
C ILE A 133 -0.08 16.62 -3.54
N HIS A 134 0.20 15.94 -4.65
CA HIS A 134 1.55 15.47 -4.97
C HIS A 134 2.27 16.53 -5.78
N VAL A 135 3.45 16.95 -5.33
CA VAL A 135 4.27 17.97 -6.00
C VAL A 135 5.41 17.31 -6.76
N PHE A 136 5.62 17.76 -7.99
CA PHE A 136 6.63 17.28 -8.93
C PHE A 136 7.52 18.44 -9.37
N THR A 137 8.70 18.10 -9.90
CA THR A 137 9.59 19.07 -10.55
C THR A 137 8.87 19.82 -11.68
N PRO A 138 9.32 21.02 -12.07
CA PRO A 138 8.68 21.79 -13.15
C PRO A 138 8.57 21.05 -14.49
N ASP A 139 9.50 20.14 -14.79
CA ASP A 139 9.47 19.28 -15.98
C ASP A 139 8.59 18.01 -15.81
N GLY A 140 8.03 17.78 -14.61
CA GLY A 140 7.15 16.66 -14.30
C GLY A 140 7.84 15.29 -14.21
N LYS A 141 9.17 15.24 -14.30
CA LYS A 141 9.91 13.96 -14.32
C LYS A 141 9.93 13.28 -12.96
N PHE A 142 10.14 14.03 -11.88
CA PHE A 142 10.32 13.47 -10.55
C PHE A 142 9.36 14.08 -9.54
N PHE A 143 9.00 13.30 -8.52
CA PHE A 143 8.45 13.89 -7.31
C PHE A 143 9.45 14.92 -6.77
N LYS A 144 8.95 16.07 -6.34
CA LYS A 144 9.81 17.14 -5.88
C LYS A 144 10.42 16.78 -4.53
N HIS A 145 11.74 16.54 -4.53
CA HIS A 145 12.45 16.00 -3.36
C HIS A 145 12.46 16.93 -2.15
N ASP A 146 12.56 18.24 -2.39
CA ASP A 146 12.57 19.26 -1.33
C ASP A 146 11.17 19.71 -0.90
N ALA A 147 10.10 19.19 -1.52
CA ALA A 147 8.73 19.52 -1.15
C ALA A 147 8.12 18.42 -0.24
N PRO A 148 7.66 18.77 0.97
CA PRO A 148 6.89 17.83 1.78
C PRO A 148 5.54 17.54 1.09
N ASP A 149 4.85 16.50 1.57
CA ASP A 149 3.46 16.28 1.17
C ASP A 149 2.61 17.50 1.55
N VAL A 150 1.82 17.96 0.57
CA VAL A 150 0.89 19.08 0.72
C VAL A 150 -0.47 18.54 1.12
N TYR A 151 -0.97 19.05 2.24
CA TYR A 151 -2.31 18.76 2.74
C TYR A 151 -3.10 20.04 2.91
N GLY A 152 -4.36 20.05 2.51
CA GLY A 152 -5.22 21.23 2.57
C GLY A 152 -6.55 21.04 1.85
N ASP A 153 -7.50 21.94 2.08
CA ASP A 153 -8.77 21.92 1.38
C ASP A 153 -8.64 22.43 -0.05
N ILE A 154 -9.27 21.73 -1.00
CA ILE A 154 -9.25 22.11 -2.41
C ILE A 154 -10.53 22.88 -2.74
N GLU A 155 -10.36 24.18 -3.03
CA GLU A 155 -11.39 25.02 -3.60
C GLU A 155 -11.39 24.87 -5.12
N ILE A 156 -12.56 24.56 -5.68
CA ILE A 156 -12.79 24.49 -7.12
C ILE A 156 -13.30 25.85 -7.58
N VAL A 157 -12.44 26.65 -8.20
CA VAL A 157 -12.80 27.98 -8.75
C VAL A 157 -13.48 27.81 -10.10
N SER A 158 -12.97 26.90 -10.93
CA SER A 158 -13.58 26.43 -12.17
C SER A 158 -13.12 24.99 -12.45
N PRO A 159 -13.63 24.33 -13.50
CA PRO A 159 -13.13 23.02 -13.93
C PRO A 159 -11.62 23.00 -14.29
N GLU A 160 -11.01 24.17 -14.51
CA GLU A 160 -9.60 24.35 -14.88
C GLU A 160 -8.75 24.97 -13.79
N LEU A 161 -9.35 25.63 -12.80
CA LEU A 161 -8.66 26.44 -11.80
C LEU A 161 -9.04 25.99 -10.39
N GLY A 162 -8.02 25.79 -9.56
CA GLY A 162 -8.22 25.45 -8.16
C GLY A 162 -7.26 26.20 -7.24
N ILE A 163 -7.63 26.22 -5.96
CA ILE A 163 -6.82 26.75 -4.87
C ILE A 163 -6.74 25.69 -3.79
N CYS A 164 -5.52 25.31 -3.41
CA CYS A 164 -5.30 24.52 -2.20
C CYS A 164 -5.09 25.46 -1.02
N HIS A 165 -5.97 25.39 -0.03
CA HIS A 165 -5.83 26.02 1.28
C HIS A 165 -5.04 25.08 2.20
N ALA A 166 -3.71 25.18 2.13
CA ALA A 166 -2.79 24.29 2.80
C ALA A 166 -2.81 24.46 4.33
N ASP A 167 -2.79 23.32 5.03
CA ASP A 167 -2.82 23.22 6.49
C ASP A 167 -1.58 23.88 7.13
N ARG A 168 -0.48 23.99 6.38
CA ARG A 168 0.77 24.64 6.79
C ARG A 168 1.41 25.45 5.65
N PRO A 169 2.31 26.40 5.94
CA PRO A 169 3.06 27.13 4.92
C PRO A 169 4.01 26.20 4.12
N HIS A 170 4.04 26.33 2.78
CA HIS A 170 4.86 25.50 1.90
C HIS A 170 5.91 26.31 1.11
N LYS A 171 7.08 26.54 1.72
CA LYS A 171 8.19 27.34 1.13
C LYS A 171 8.85 26.76 -0.12
N ASN A 172 8.77 25.44 -0.32
CA ASN A 172 9.45 24.73 -1.40
C ASN A 172 8.53 24.43 -2.59
N VAL A 173 7.23 24.73 -2.49
CA VAL A 173 6.35 24.78 -3.65
C VAL A 173 6.56 26.12 -4.35
N LYS A 174 6.61 26.13 -5.68
CA LYS A 174 6.91 27.30 -6.51
C LYS A 174 5.94 27.36 -7.70
N PRO A 175 5.60 28.55 -8.21
CA PRO A 175 5.00 28.66 -9.54
C PRO A 175 5.85 27.92 -10.59
N GLY A 176 5.19 27.19 -11.49
CA GLY A 176 5.83 26.32 -12.47
C GLY A 176 6.03 24.87 -12.00
N ASP A 177 5.97 24.58 -10.70
CA ASP A 177 5.94 23.19 -10.22
C ASP A 177 4.71 22.47 -10.74
N ARG A 178 4.88 21.18 -10.99
CA ARG A 178 3.82 20.30 -11.48
C ARG A 178 3.12 19.67 -10.28
N ILE A 179 1.80 19.49 -10.37
CA ILE A 179 1.03 18.88 -9.29
C ILE A 179 0.06 17.82 -9.81
N ALA A 180 -0.23 16.83 -8.97
CA ALA A 180 -1.27 15.85 -9.22
C ALA A 180 -2.23 15.74 -8.02
N LEU A 181 -3.52 15.59 -8.32
CA LEU A 181 -4.59 15.37 -7.34
C LEU A 181 -5.25 14.03 -7.64
N ASP A 182 -5.17 13.11 -6.68
CA ASP A 182 -5.67 11.75 -6.78
C ASP A 182 -7.08 11.59 -6.18
N CYS A 183 -7.83 10.57 -6.60
CA CYS A 183 -9.23 10.39 -6.14
C CYS A 183 -9.40 9.48 -4.91
N ARG A 184 -8.42 8.62 -4.60
CA ARG A 184 -8.41 7.67 -3.44
C ARG A 184 -9.72 6.93 -3.19
N ARG A 185 -10.16 6.12 -4.16
CA ARG A 185 -11.40 5.33 -4.07
C ARG A 185 -11.15 3.84 -3.84
N ASP A 186 -11.07 3.06 -4.92
CA ASP A 186 -11.06 1.60 -4.87
C ASP A 186 -9.75 0.99 -5.37
N ALA A 187 -9.55 -0.31 -5.18
CA ALA A 187 -8.39 -1.00 -5.74
C ALA A 187 -8.60 -1.34 -7.22
N ALA A 188 -7.55 -1.45 -8.04
CA ALA A 188 -7.69 -1.98 -9.41
C ALA A 188 -7.98 -3.49 -9.39
N ILE A 189 -7.25 -4.24 -8.57
CA ILE A 189 -7.41 -5.68 -8.39
C ILE A 189 -7.65 -5.98 -6.91
N HIS A 190 -8.73 -6.71 -6.61
CA HIS A 190 -9.09 -7.08 -5.24
C HIS A 190 -9.29 -8.58 -5.08
N LEU A 191 -8.56 -9.17 -4.14
CA LEU A 191 -8.66 -10.55 -3.71
C LEU A 191 -9.37 -10.60 -2.35
N SER A 192 -10.41 -11.40 -2.26
CA SER A 192 -11.13 -11.66 -1.01
C SER A 192 -11.18 -13.17 -0.78
N ARG A 193 -10.66 -13.63 0.36
CA ARG A 193 -10.67 -15.05 0.73
C ARG A 193 -10.06 -15.98 -0.31
N CYS A 194 -9.00 -15.50 -0.96
CA CYS A 194 -8.29 -16.25 -1.98
C CYS A 194 -7.06 -16.97 -1.41
N GLU A 195 -6.53 -17.91 -2.19
CA GLU A 195 -5.30 -18.66 -1.90
C GLU A 195 -4.50 -18.85 -3.19
N LYS A 196 -3.18 -18.58 -3.14
CA LYS A 196 -2.26 -18.86 -4.26
C LYS A 196 -2.73 -18.28 -5.59
N ILE A 197 -3.00 -16.97 -5.62
CA ILE A 197 -3.27 -16.24 -6.86
C ILE A 197 -1.97 -15.74 -7.44
N ARG A 198 -1.73 -16.01 -8.72
CA ARG A 198 -0.54 -15.58 -9.44
C ARG A 198 -0.88 -14.50 -10.47
N PHE A 199 -0.11 -13.42 -10.45
CA PHE A 199 -0.12 -12.35 -11.44
C PHE A 199 1.21 -12.36 -12.18
N GLU A 200 1.18 -12.51 -13.50
CA GLU A 200 2.40 -12.65 -14.30
C GLU A 200 2.41 -11.76 -15.55
N GLY A 201 3.45 -10.94 -15.71
CA GLY A 201 3.61 -10.12 -16.91
C GLY A 201 2.47 -9.09 -17.09
N ILE A 202 1.92 -8.58 -15.99
CA ILE A 202 0.83 -7.59 -16.00
C ILE A 202 1.41 -6.20 -15.83
N THR A 203 0.91 -5.23 -16.61
CA THR A 203 1.20 -3.80 -16.39
C THR A 203 -0.05 -3.04 -15.96
N VAL A 204 0.01 -2.31 -14.85
CA VAL A 204 -1.06 -1.41 -14.42
C VAL A 204 -0.61 0.04 -14.59
N TYR A 205 -1.28 0.74 -15.50
CA TYR A 205 -0.97 2.13 -15.83
C TYR A 205 -1.66 3.14 -14.94
N SER A 206 -2.83 2.77 -14.39
CA SER A 206 -3.49 3.57 -13.39
C SER A 206 -4.42 2.78 -12.48
N SER A 207 -4.69 3.33 -11.29
CA SER A 207 -5.67 2.80 -10.34
C SER A 207 -6.34 3.94 -9.54
N PRO A 208 -7.67 3.88 -9.29
CA PRO A 208 -8.40 4.83 -8.43
C PRO A 208 -7.95 4.84 -6.97
N GLY A 209 -7.17 3.85 -6.55
CA GLY A 209 -6.66 3.69 -5.20
C GLY A 209 -5.48 2.74 -5.23
N LEU A 210 -5.59 1.65 -4.48
CA LEU A 210 -4.56 0.61 -4.40
C LEU A 210 -4.45 -0.13 -5.73
N VAL A 211 -3.29 -0.66 -6.12
CA VAL A 211 -3.24 -1.52 -7.32
C VAL A 211 -3.73 -2.92 -6.98
N PHE A 212 -3.03 -3.62 -6.08
CA PHE A 212 -3.38 -4.96 -5.61
C PHE A 212 -3.81 -4.91 -4.14
N ARG A 213 -5.06 -5.26 -3.86
CA ARG A 213 -5.60 -5.40 -2.51
C ARG A 213 -5.94 -6.86 -2.24
N ALA A 214 -5.43 -7.44 -1.15
CA ALA A 214 -5.85 -8.76 -0.70
C ALA A 214 -6.32 -8.72 0.76
N ARG A 215 -7.44 -9.40 1.05
CA ARG A 215 -8.08 -9.43 2.36
C ARG A 215 -8.61 -10.81 2.72
N PHE A 216 -8.45 -11.21 3.97
CA PHE A 216 -9.09 -12.39 4.60
C PHE A 216 -8.79 -13.73 3.89
N GLY A 217 -7.65 -13.85 3.21
CA GLY A 217 -7.26 -15.02 2.43
C GLY A 217 -6.27 -15.95 3.14
N GLN A 218 -6.05 -17.12 2.56
CA GLN A 218 -4.89 -17.94 2.93
C GLN A 218 -3.58 -17.28 2.46
N GLY A 219 -3.65 -16.46 1.41
CA GLY A 219 -2.48 -15.80 0.83
C GLY A 219 -1.58 -16.77 0.08
N GLY A 220 -0.26 -16.53 0.12
CA GLY A 220 0.69 -17.24 -0.73
C GLY A 220 0.59 -16.84 -2.21
N ASP A 221 0.11 -15.62 -2.46
CA ASP A 221 -0.04 -15.03 -3.78
C ASP A 221 1.33 -14.66 -4.37
N GLU A 222 1.41 -14.62 -5.70
CA GLU A 222 2.65 -14.32 -6.42
C GLU A 222 2.45 -13.18 -7.41
N LEU A 223 3.37 -12.21 -7.40
CA LEU A 223 3.48 -11.18 -8.42
C LEU A 223 4.84 -11.36 -9.09
N VAL A 224 4.83 -11.72 -10.38
CA VAL A 224 6.04 -11.99 -11.16
C VAL A 224 6.07 -11.12 -12.40
N ASN A 225 7.14 -10.34 -12.57
CA ASN A 225 7.30 -9.42 -13.69
C ASN A 225 6.10 -8.46 -13.85
N VAL A 226 5.55 -7.99 -12.72
CA VAL A 226 4.46 -7.02 -12.70
C VAL A 226 5.04 -5.61 -12.76
N LYS A 227 4.43 -4.75 -13.57
CA LYS A 227 4.80 -3.35 -13.69
C LYS A 227 3.67 -2.43 -13.22
N ILE A 228 4.00 -1.45 -12.38
CA ILE A 228 3.13 -0.32 -12.06
C ILE A 228 3.89 0.92 -12.53
N ALA A 229 3.37 1.63 -13.53
CA ALA A 229 4.08 2.76 -14.13
C ALA A 229 3.11 3.74 -14.77
N ARG A 230 3.59 4.93 -15.12
CA ARG A 230 2.80 5.92 -15.87
C ARG A 230 2.36 5.33 -17.22
N GLY A 231 1.09 5.50 -17.53
CA GLY A 231 0.53 5.18 -18.85
C GLY A 231 0.79 6.26 -19.92
N PRO A 232 0.36 6.00 -21.16
CA PRO A 232 0.49 6.96 -22.26
C PRO A 232 -0.35 8.22 -22.03
N LYS A 233 0.01 9.35 -22.65
CA LYS A 233 -0.78 10.59 -22.55
C LYS A 233 -2.26 10.34 -22.89
N PRO A 234 -3.22 10.86 -22.10
CA PRO A 234 -4.62 10.82 -22.50
C PRO A 234 -4.85 11.68 -23.74
N ALA A 235 -5.97 11.45 -24.44
CA ALA A 235 -6.31 12.18 -25.65
C ALA A 235 -6.38 13.69 -25.38
N GLY A 236 -5.74 14.49 -26.25
CA GLY A 236 -5.71 15.96 -26.13
C GLY A 236 -4.72 16.51 -25.09
N ALA A 237 -3.95 15.65 -24.40
CA ALA A 237 -2.92 16.11 -23.48
C ALA A 237 -1.59 16.42 -24.16
N GLN A 238 -0.95 17.51 -23.71
CA GLN A 238 0.41 17.88 -24.11
C GLN A 238 1.46 17.37 -23.12
N ALA A 239 1.12 17.34 -21.82
CA ALA A 239 1.98 16.86 -20.75
C ALA A 239 1.90 15.33 -20.58
N ASP A 240 2.98 14.73 -20.07
CA ASP A 240 2.99 13.34 -19.62
C ASP A 240 2.23 13.16 -18.30
N ARG A 241 1.72 11.93 -18.07
CA ARG A 241 1.07 11.58 -16.79
C ARG A 241 2.08 11.74 -15.65
N LEU A 242 1.64 12.29 -14.52
CA LEU A 242 2.49 12.43 -13.33
C LEU A 242 2.41 11.20 -12.40
N LEU A 243 1.27 10.50 -12.38
CA LEU A 243 1.02 9.36 -11.50
C LEU A 243 0.73 8.08 -12.28
N SER A 244 0.94 6.95 -11.60
CA SER A 244 0.37 5.65 -11.94
C SER A 244 -0.89 5.43 -11.10
N SER A 245 -0.78 5.02 -9.84
CA SER A 245 -1.90 4.78 -8.92
C SER A 245 -2.16 5.94 -7.96
N SER A 246 -3.41 6.07 -7.53
CA SER A 246 -3.76 7.01 -6.46
C SER A 246 -3.21 6.60 -5.09
N ALA A 247 -3.03 5.31 -4.80
CA ALA A 247 -2.54 4.80 -3.51
C ALA A 247 -1.41 3.76 -3.67
N ASP A 248 -1.28 2.85 -2.71
CA ASP A 248 -0.25 1.81 -2.64
C ASP A 248 -0.24 0.92 -3.90
N GLY A 249 0.92 0.34 -4.22
CA GLY A 249 1.04 -0.72 -5.20
C GLY A 249 0.38 -2.00 -4.70
N VAL A 250 0.97 -2.63 -3.69
CA VAL A 250 0.46 -3.87 -3.07
C VAL A 250 0.07 -3.58 -1.63
N ASN A 251 -1.15 -3.90 -1.23
CA ASN A 251 -1.60 -3.77 0.15
C ASN A 251 -2.37 -5.03 0.56
N PHE A 252 -1.68 -5.94 1.25
CA PHE A 252 -2.18 -7.26 1.62
C PHE A 252 -2.32 -7.34 3.14
N ALA A 253 -3.53 -7.64 3.60
CA ALA A 253 -3.85 -7.63 5.01
C ALA A 253 -4.71 -8.81 5.40
N TYR A 254 -4.57 -9.25 6.64
CA TYR A 254 -5.38 -10.34 7.20
C TYR A 254 -5.20 -11.64 6.40
N LEU A 255 -3.95 -11.96 6.03
CA LEU A 255 -3.58 -13.15 5.27
C LEU A 255 -2.73 -14.11 6.11
N ARG A 256 -2.97 -15.42 5.97
CA ARG A 256 -2.17 -16.44 6.67
C ARG A 256 -0.73 -16.54 6.16
N LYS A 257 -0.52 -16.31 4.87
CA LYS A 257 0.80 -16.39 4.21
C LYS A 257 1.06 -15.17 3.35
N GLY A 258 2.29 -14.66 3.45
CA GLY A 258 2.81 -13.53 2.69
C GLY A 258 2.97 -13.83 1.20
N PRO A 259 3.08 -12.77 0.38
CA PRO A 259 3.25 -12.92 -1.06
C PRO A 259 4.72 -13.17 -1.44
N ARG A 260 4.90 -13.65 -2.67
CA ARG A 260 6.18 -13.59 -3.39
C ARG A 260 6.10 -12.51 -4.45
N ILE A 261 6.97 -11.50 -4.39
CA ILE A 261 7.03 -10.38 -5.32
C ILE A 261 8.42 -10.39 -5.96
N VAL A 262 8.47 -10.74 -7.25
CA VAL A 262 9.71 -11.09 -7.95
C VAL A 262 9.80 -10.42 -9.31
N GLY A 263 10.91 -9.74 -9.58
CA GLY A 263 11.18 -9.14 -10.90
C GLY A 263 10.22 -8.00 -11.27
N CYS A 264 9.58 -7.37 -10.29
CA CYS A 264 8.59 -6.31 -10.51
C CYS A 264 9.21 -4.92 -10.60
N ASP A 265 8.51 -3.99 -11.25
CA ASP A 265 8.90 -2.58 -11.43
C ASP A 265 7.74 -1.68 -10.98
N PHE A 266 7.90 -1.00 -9.85
CA PHE A 266 6.86 -0.16 -9.24
C PHE A 266 7.31 1.30 -9.20
N SER A 267 6.59 2.15 -9.93
CA SER A 267 6.90 3.57 -10.03
C SER A 267 5.69 4.51 -10.08
N PHE A 268 5.91 5.75 -9.66
CA PHE A 268 4.95 6.86 -9.72
C PHE A 268 3.61 6.68 -9.00
N MET A 269 3.58 5.77 -8.02
CA MET A 269 2.40 5.57 -7.16
C MET A 269 2.24 6.73 -6.19
N GLY A 270 0.99 6.95 -5.74
CA GLY A 270 0.68 7.94 -4.71
C GLY A 270 0.94 7.48 -3.28
N ASP A 271 1.28 6.21 -3.04
CA ASP A 271 1.62 5.66 -1.72
C ASP A 271 2.58 4.43 -1.80
N ASP A 272 2.75 3.72 -0.69
CA ASP A 272 3.73 2.65 -0.54
C ASP A 272 3.78 1.63 -1.68
N GLY A 273 4.97 1.11 -1.99
CA GLY A 273 5.11 0.06 -3.00
C GLY A 273 4.47 -1.25 -2.52
N VAL A 274 4.78 -1.66 -1.30
CA VAL A 274 4.19 -2.84 -0.63
C VAL A 274 3.85 -2.52 0.82
N ASN A 275 2.66 -2.91 1.26
CA ASN A 275 2.20 -2.86 2.65
C ASN A 275 1.61 -4.22 3.06
N LEU A 276 2.22 -4.86 4.07
CA LEU A 276 1.81 -6.17 4.61
C LEU A 276 1.50 -6.05 6.09
N HIS A 277 0.29 -6.45 6.52
CA HIS A 277 -0.07 -6.25 7.92
C HIS A 277 -1.21 -7.12 8.47
N SER A 278 -1.25 -7.22 9.79
CA SER A 278 -2.41 -7.71 10.57
C SER A 278 -3.26 -6.53 11.05
N VAL A 279 -3.94 -6.69 12.17
CA VAL A 279 -4.74 -5.69 12.87
C VAL A 279 -4.36 -5.67 14.35
N ALA A 280 -4.39 -4.48 14.95
CA ALA A 280 -4.47 -4.31 16.40
C ALA A 280 -5.87 -3.85 16.79
N LEU A 281 -6.48 -4.55 17.73
CA LEU A 281 -7.85 -4.35 18.15
C LEU A 281 -7.92 -4.13 19.66
N PRO A 282 -8.82 -3.27 20.15
CA PRO A 282 -8.98 -3.07 21.59
C PRO A 282 -9.76 -4.23 22.24
N VAL A 283 -9.41 -4.57 23.47
CA VAL A 283 -10.28 -5.28 24.41
C VAL A 283 -11.31 -4.26 24.89
N ALA A 284 -12.47 -4.23 24.23
CA ALA A 284 -13.48 -3.21 24.44
C ALA A 284 -14.28 -3.45 25.73
N GLN A 285 -14.75 -4.67 25.94
CA GLN A 285 -15.52 -5.08 27.12
C GLN A 285 -15.14 -6.51 27.52
N VAL A 286 -14.71 -6.69 28.76
CA VAL A 286 -14.47 -8.03 29.32
C VAL A 286 -15.81 -8.64 29.73
N VAL A 287 -16.07 -9.87 29.31
CA VAL A 287 -17.29 -10.63 29.61
C VAL A 287 -17.06 -11.54 30.81
N ASP A 288 -15.93 -12.23 30.82
CA ASP A 288 -15.46 -13.11 31.91
C ASP A 288 -13.93 -13.28 31.81
N ALA A 289 -13.35 -14.21 32.58
CA ALA A 289 -11.90 -14.43 32.63
C ALA A 289 -11.25 -14.79 31.28
N ASP A 290 -12.01 -15.36 30.34
CA ASP A 290 -11.51 -15.90 29.08
C ASP A 290 -12.21 -15.30 27.85
N ARG A 291 -13.14 -14.36 28.04
CA ARG A 291 -13.96 -13.82 26.96
C ARG A 291 -14.09 -12.31 27.02
N PHE A 292 -14.02 -11.69 25.85
CA PHE A 292 -14.20 -10.24 25.71
C PHE A 292 -14.77 -9.88 24.34
N ASP A 293 -15.38 -8.70 24.26
CA ASP A 293 -15.73 -8.06 23.00
C ASP A 293 -14.63 -7.11 22.54
N THR A 294 -14.43 -7.07 21.23
CA THR A 294 -13.61 -6.10 20.53
C THR A 294 -14.42 -5.32 19.50
N VAL A 295 -13.90 -4.17 19.08
CA VAL A 295 -14.53 -3.31 18.09
C VAL A 295 -13.59 -2.96 16.95
N ARG A 296 -14.11 -3.06 15.72
CA ARG A 296 -13.42 -2.82 14.46
C ARG A 296 -14.21 -1.76 13.65
N PRO A 297 -13.56 -0.73 13.07
CA PRO A 297 -14.21 0.15 12.11
C PRO A 297 -14.66 -0.63 10.88
N ASP A 298 -15.70 -0.15 10.20
CA ASP A 298 -16.33 -0.79 9.02
C ASP A 298 -17.43 -1.82 9.37
N HIS A 299 -18.11 -2.31 8.34
CA HIS A 299 -19.15 -3.34 8.41
C HIS A 299 -18.56 -4.69 8.83
N ALA A 300 -19.43 -5.69 9.01
CA ALA A 300 -18.98 -7.05 9.29
C ALA A 300 -18.05 -7.57 8.18
N GLU A 301 -16.79 -7.74 8.55
CA GLU A 301 -15.71 -8.31 7.75
C GLU A 301 -15.50 -9.80 8.05
N SER A 302 -14.84 -10.53 7.15
CA SER A 302 -14.58 -11.98 7.21
C SER A 302 -13.47 -12.39 8.20
N PHE A 303 -13.26 -11.65 9.31
CA PHE A 303 -12.35 -12.08 10.37
C PHE A 303 -12.66 -13.48 10.93
N PRO A 304 -13.93 -13.84 11.23
CA PRO A 304 -14.28 -15.19 11.73
C PRO A 304 -13.91 -16.34 10.78
N GLU A 305 -13.64 -16.03 9.50
CA GLU A 305 -13.30 -17.04 8.49
C GLU A 305 -11.78 -17.27 8.37
N VAL A 306 -10.95 -16.28 8.75
CA VAL A 306 -9.49 -16.34 8.65
C VAL A 306 -8.79 -16.55 10.00
N VAL A 307 -9.40 -16.08 11.10
CA VAL A 307 -8.94 -16.32 12.47
C VAL A 307 -9.48 -17.66 12.95
N ARG A 308 -8.60 -18.51 13.48
CA ARG A 308 -8.90 -19.91 13.78
C ARG A 308 -8.69 -20.23 15.27
N PRO A 309 -9.43 -21.22 15.81
CA PRO A 309 -9.04 -21.86 17.06
C PRO A 309 -7.57 -22.31 17.00
N GLY A 310 -6.80 -22.03 18.05
CA GLY A 310 -5.36 -22.29 18.12
C GLY A 310 -4.48 -21.11 17.71
N ASP A 311 -5.02 -20.06 17.08
CA ASP A 311 -4.24 -18.84 16.82
C ASP A 311 -3.88 -18.13 18.12
N ARG A 312 -2.68 -17.55 18.17
CA ARG A 312 -2.22 -16.75 19.32
C ARG A 312 -2.65 -15.29 19.15
N ILE A 313 -3.01 -14.66 20.26
CA ILE A 313 -3.02 -13.20 20.40
C ILE A 313 -1.88 -12.76 21.30
N ARG A 314 -1.35 -11.57 21.04
CA ARG A 314 -0.52 -10.85 22.00
C ARG A 314 -1.38 -9.79 22.65
N LEU A 315 -1.52 -9.84 23.97
CA LEU A 315 -2.17 -8.78 24.74
C LEU A 315 -1.16 -7.65 24.94
N LEU A 316 -1.61 -6.42 24.71
CA LEU A 316 -0.78 -5.22 24.60
C LEU A 316 -1.24 -4.16 25.58
N GLU A 317 -0.29 -3.54 26.27
CA GLU A 317 -0.54 -2.38 27.13
C GLU A 317 -1.05 -1.19 26.30
N PRO A 318 -2.10 -0.46 26.72
CA PRO A 318 -2.50 0.78 26.09
C PRO A 318 -1.36 1.80 26.07
N GLY A 319 -1.30 2.64 25.03
CA GLY A 319 -0.27 3.67 24.92
C GLY A 319 1.03 3.12 24.31
N THR A 320 1.71 2.25 25.05
CA THR A 320 3.06 1.76 24.70
C THR A 320 3.06 0.51 23.84
N PHE A 321 1.97 -0.25 23.82
CA PHE A 321 1.84 -1.53 23.10
C PHE A 321 2.90 -2.57 23.50
N ALA A 322 3.41 -2.49 24.73
CA ALA A 322 4.25 -3.53 25.30
C ALA A 322 3.47 -4.84 25.40
N VAL A 323 4.10 -5.97 25.06
CA VAL A 323 3.44 -7.28 25.18
C VAL A 323 3.33 -7.65 26.66
N ILE A 324 2.10 -7.72 27.15
CA ILE A 324 1.75 -8.15 28.52
C ILE A 324 1.93 -9.67 28.63
N GLY A 325 1.51 -10.37 27.60
CA GLY A 325 1.58 -11.81 27.49
C GLY A 325 0.73 -12.31 26.34
N GLU A 326 0.67 -13.62 26.19
CA GLU A 326 0.00 -14.25 25.07
C GLU A 326 -1.09 -15.21 25.53
N ARG A 327 -2.13 -15.31 24.71
CA ARG A 327 -3.24 -16.24 24.92
C ARG A 327 -3.65 -16.87 23.60
N THR A 328 -4.25 -18.04 23.67
CA THR A 328 -4.70 -18.80 22.50
C THR A 328 -6.19 -18.59 22.27
N ILE A 329 -6.59 -18.33 21.03
CA ILE A 329 -7.98 -18.19 20.62
C ILE A 329 -8.65 -19.57 20.62
N ARG A 330 -9.80 -19.66 21.30
CA ARG A 330 -10.75 -20.76 21.16
C ARG A 330 -11.81 -20.44 20.11
N SER A 331 -12.28 -19.20 20.04
CA SER A 331 -13.22 -18.76 19.01
C SER A 331 -13.14 -17.24 18.75
N PHE A 332 -13.46 -16.85 17.52
CA PHE A 332 -13.60 -15.47 17.09
C PHE A 332 -14.86 -15.37 16.24
N ARG A 333 -15.86 -14.60 16.68
CA ARG A 333 -17.17 -14.51 16.01
C ARG A 333 -17.76 -13.12 16.10
N LEU A 334 -18.79 -12.84 15.28
CA LEU A 334 -19.60 -11.63 15.49
C LEU A 334 -20.15 -11.63 16.92
N SER A 335 -20.03 -10.49 17.60
CA SER A 335 -20.50 -10.40 18.98
C SER A 335 -22.02 -10.45 19.00
N PRO A 336 -22.65 -11.35 19.79
CA PRO A 336 -24.10 -11.34 19.97
C PRO A 336 -24.59 -10.11 20.74
N ARG A 337 -23.69 -9.41 21.44
CA ARG A 337 -23.98 -8.17 22.18
C ARG A 337 -23.82 -6.93 21.30
N GLY A 338 -23.16 -7.05 20.16
CA GLY A 338 -22.82 -5.92 19.29
C GLY A 338 -21.76 -5.00 19.91
N CYS A 339 -21.73 -3.74 19.47
CA CYS A 339 -20.92 -2.68 20.07
C CYS A 339 -21.61 -1.34 19.84
N ASP A 340 -21.73 -0.51 20.88
CA ASP A 340 -22.25 0.84 20.75
C ASP A 340 -21.21 1.81 20.16
N GLY A 341 -21.69 2.99 19.73
CA GLY A 341 -20.85 4.02 19.12
C GLY A 341 -19.99 4.79 20.12
N GLU A 342 -20.29 4.77 21.41
CA GLU A 342 -19.48 5.42 22.44
C GLU A 342 -18.18 4.63 22.68
N THR A 343 -18.32 3.33 22.88
CA THR A 343 -17.23 2.36 22.96
C THR A 343 -16.36 2.41 21.70
N PHE A 344 -16.97 2.46 20.52
CA PHE A 344 -16.22 2.64 19.27
C PHE A 344 -15.39 3.94 19.24
N ARG A 345 -16.02 5.08 19.59
CA ARG A 345 -15.35 6.39 19.57
C ARG A 345 -14.22 6.48 20.58
N LYS A 346 -14.25 5.75 21.70
CA LYS A 346 -13.14 5.69 22.65
C LYS A 346 -11.81 5.30 21.99
N TYR A 347 -11.83 4.41 20.99
CA TYR A 347 -10.63 3.88 20.36
C TYR A 347 -10.32 4.47 18.98
N TYR A 348 -11.31 5.10 18.33
CA TYR A 348 -11.20 5.56 16.95
C TYR A 348 -11.69 7.01 16.73
N SER A 349 -11.78 7.83 17.79
CA SER A 349 -12.23 9.25 17.70
C SER A 349 -11.35 10.12 16.80
N HIS A 350 -10.08 9.77 16.63
CA HIS A 350 -9.17 10.45 15.70
C HIS A 350 -9.52 10.21 14.22
N ARG A 351 -10.49 9.34 13.94
CA ARG A 351 -10.95 8.99 12.60
C ARG A 351 -12.45 9.28 12.45
N ASN A 352 -12.81 9.86 11.30
CA ASN A 352 -14.19 10.19 10.97
C ASN A 352 -14.97 8.98 10.43
N PHE A 353 -14.93 7.86 11.14
CA PHE A 353 -15.67 6.65 10.78
C PHE A 353 -17.11 6.71 11.27
N ARG A 354 -18.02 6.18 10.45
CA ARG A 354 -19.47 6.15 10.75
C ARG A 354 -20.03 4.73 10.87
N LYS A 355 -19.19 3.72 10.72
CA LYS A 355 -19.56 2.30 10.72
C LYS A 355 -18.55 1.52 11.55
N TRP A 356 -19.05 0.56 12.31
CA TRP A 356 -18.24 -0.30 13.17
C TRP A 356 -18.95 -1.63 13.40
N THR A 357 -18.18 -2.63 13.80
CA THR A 357 -18.64 -3.98 14.09
C THR A 357 -18.01 -4.48 15.38
N GLY A 358 -18.81 -5.13 16.22
CA GLY A 358 -18.36 -5.84 17.42
C GLY A 358 -18.09 -7.32 17.14
N TYR A 359 -16.98 -7.84 17.66
CA TYR A 359 -16.64 -9.27 17.63
C TYR A 359 -16.39 -9.78 19.04
N GLU A 360 -16.83 -11.00 19.33
CA GLU A 360 -16.50 -11.69 20.57
C GLU A 360 -15.29 -12.59 20.33
N VAL A 361 -14.32 -12.49 21.23
CA VAL A 361 -13.15 -13.36 21.29
C VAL A 361 -13.26 -14.21 22.55
N THR A 362 -13.19 -15.53 22.39
CA THR A 362 -13.05 -16.48 23.49
C THR A 362 -11.66 -17.10 23.43
N LEU A 363 -10.97 -17.14 24.55
CA LEU A 363 -9.62 -17.66 24.70
C LEU A 363 -9.62 -19.01 25.43
N GLU A 364 -8.53 -19.76 25.29
CA GLU A 364 -8.26 -20.88 26.19
C GLU A 364 -7.98 -20.39 27.62
N PRO A 365 -8.32 -21.17 28.67
CA PRO A 365 -8.25 -20.70 30.04
C PRO A 365 -6.81 -20.49 30.50
N GLY A 366 -6.63 -19.52 31.39
CA GLY A 366 -5.31 -19.15 31.91
C GLY A 366 -4.57 -18.12 31.04
N GLY A 367 -3.37 -17.75 31.49
CA GLY A 367 -2.64 -16.60 30.94
C GLY A 367 -2.89 -15.31 31.72
N PRO A 368 -2.39 -14.16 31.23
CA PRO A 368 -2.58 -12.88 31.92
C PRO A 368 -4.06 -12.47 31.98
N GLU A 369 -4.41 -11.74 33.03
CA GLU A 369 -5.74 -11.20 33.27
C GLU A 369 -6.20 -10.28 32.12
N LEU A 370 -7.46 -10.40 31.71
CA LEU A 370 -8.07 -9.51 30.71
C LEU A 370 -8.54 -8.21 31.37
N LYS A 371 -8.18 -7.06 30.77
CA LYS A 371 -8.65 -5.74 31.20
C LYS A 371 -9.19 -4.97 30.02
N ALA A 372 -10.33 -4.30 30.22
CA ALA A 372 -10.87 -3.38 29.21
C ALA A 372 -9.88 -2.23 28.99
N GLY A 373 -9.65 -1.86 27.72
CA GLY A 373 -8.67 -0.85 27.32
C GLY A 373 -7.31 -1.42 26.91
N PHE A 374 -7.02 -2.69 27.22
CA PHE A 374 -5.91 -3.39 26.57
C PHE A 374 -6.13 -3.45 25.06
N PHE A 375 -5.05 -3.67 24.32
CA PHE A 375 -5.12 -4.02 22.91
C PHE A 375 -4.67 -5.45 22.70
N PHE A 376 -4.94 -6.00 21.53
CA PHE A 376 -4.34 -7.24 21.09
C PHE A 376 -4.11 -7.22 19.58
N ASP A 377 -3.12 -7.97 19.13
CA ASP A 377 -2.95 -8.30 17.72
C ASP A 377 -3.00 -9.81 17.48
N ILE A 378 -3.09 -10.18 16.20
CA ILE A 378 -3.19 -11.57 15.75
C ILE A 378 -2.05 -11.84 14.76
N PRO A 379 -0.88 -12.32 15.21
CA PRO A 379 0.29 -12.50 14.34
C PRO A 379 0.04 -13.48 13.17
N ALA A 380 -0.84 -14.46 13.37
CA ALA A 380 -1.10 -15.52 12.39
C ALA A 380 -1.74 -15.03 11.07
N ILE A 381 -2.24 -13.79 11.02
CA ILE A 381 -2.87 -13.18 9.83
C ILE A 381 -2.12 -11.94 9.34
N ALA A 382 -0.84 -11.78 9.70
CA ALA A 382 -0.03 -10.62 9.31
C ALA A 382 0.57 -10.70 7.90
N ALA A 383 0.30 -11.77 7.15
CA ALA A 383 0.97 -12.09 5.88
C ALA A 383 2.48 -12.43 6.06
N ASN A 384 2.80 -13.25 7.08
CA ASN A 384 4.16 -13.73 7.36
C ASN A 384 4.70 -14.67 6.27
N GLY A 385 6.02 -14.83 6.18
CA GLY A 385 6.61 -15.73 5.18
C GLY A 385 6.69 -15.13 3.78
N TYR A 386 6.88 -13.81 3.68
CA TYR A 386 6.95 -13.10 2.40
C TYR A 386 8.35 -13.15 1.79
N GLU A 387 8.41 -13.05 0.45
CA GLU A 387 9.64 -12.85 -0.30
C GLU A 387 9.49 -11.66 -1.24
N ILE A 388 10.36 -10.67 -1.11
CA ILE A 388 10.41 -9.50 -1.99
C ILE A 388 11.82 -9.45 -2.55
N ARG A 389 11.99 -9.87 -3.81
CA ARG A 389 13.32 -9.98 -4.42
C ARG A 389 13.42 -9.57 -5.88
N ASP A 390 14.60 -9.10 -6.25
CA ASP A 390 14.94 -8.77 -7.64
C ASP A 390 14.00 -7.70 -8.24
N ASN A 391 13.43 -6.82 -7.42
CA ASN A 391 12.48 -5.78 -7.85
C ASN A 391 13.13 -4.40 -7.98
N CYS A 392 12.49 -3.50 -8.73
CA CYS A 392 12.82 -2.08 -8.80
C CYS A 392 11.65 -1.25 -8.25
N PHE A 393 11.88 -0.51 -7.17
CA PHE A 393 10.95 0.47 -6.62
C PHE A 393 11.53 1.86 -6.83
N HIS A 394 10.85 2.74 -7.56
CA HIS A 394 11.42 4.06 -7.82
C HIS A 394 10.41 5.17 -8.07
N ASP A 395 10.84 6.41 -7.84
CA ASP A 395 10.11 7.62 -8.24
C ASP A 395 8.67 7.68 -7.75
N HIS A 396 8.44 7.37 -6.47
CA HIS A 396 7.11 7.40 -5.89
C HIS A 396 7.07 7.94 -4.47
N ARG A 397 5.87 8.34 -4.08
CA ARG A 397 5.46 8.50 -2.68
C ARG A 397 4.87 7.16 -2.24
N ALA A 398 5.00 6.64 -1.01
CA ALA A 398 5.74 7.14 0.14
C ALA A 398 6.93 6.23 0.48
N ARG A 399 6.73 5.04 1.06
CA ARG A 399 7.81 4.07 1.38
C ARG A 399 7.93 3.02 0.28
N GLY A 400 9.11 2.44 0.07
CA GLY A 400 9.27 1.34 -0.88
C GLY A 400 8.47 0.12 -0.42
N VAL A 401 8.82 -0.41 0.74
CA VAL A 401 8.07 -1.47 1.44
C VAL A 401 7.85 -1.11 2.90
N ARG A 402 6.65 -1.39 3.42
CA ARG A 402 6.22 -1.16 4.80
C ARG A 402 5.59 -2.42 5.36
N LEU A 403 6.31 -3.13 6.23
CA LEU A 403 6.01 -4.51 6.57
C LEU A 403 5.84 -4.68 8.08
N MET A 404 4.63 -5.09 8.47
CA MET A 404 4.26 -5.42 9.83
C MET A 404 4.08 -6.94 10.00
N ALA A 405 4.84 -7.68 9.20
CA ALA A 405 4.81 -9.13 9.05
C ALA A 405 6.20 -9.72 9.36
N SER A 406 6.21 -10.97 9.85
CA SER A 406 7.39 -11.74 10.26
C SER A 406 7.84 -12.75 9.21
N ASP A 407 8.98 -13.41 9.48
CA ASP A 407 9.51 -14.55 8.71
C ASP A 407 9.78 -14.20 7.24
N GLY A 408 10.33 -13.01 6.99
CA GLY A 408 10.38 -12.41 5.67
C GLY A 408 11.78 -12.20 5.10
N VAL A 409 11.86 -12.18 3.78
CA VAL A 409 13.11 -11.89 3.03
C VAL A 409 12.90 -10.71 2.09
N ILE A 410 13.80 -9.72 2.18
CA ILE A 410 13.88 -8.55 1.31
C ILE A 410 15.28 -8.53 0.70
N GLU A 411 15.39 -9.01 -0.54
CA GLU A 411 16.68 -9.35 -1.11
C GLU A 411 16.91 -8.83 -2.53
N ASN A 412 18.11 -8.30 -2.82
CA ASN A 412 18.54 -7.92 -4.17
C ASN A 412 17.59 -6.95 -4.90
N ASN A 413 16.89 -6.11 -4.14
CA ASN A 413 16.02 -5.09 -4.72
C ASN A 413 16.79 -3.78 -4.94
N ARG A 414 16.29 -2.99 -5.89
CA ARG A 414 16.72 -1.62 -6.15
C ARG A 414 15.64 -0.65 -5.67
N PHE A 415 16.01 0.26 -4.78
CA PHE A 415 15.15 1.35 -4.31
C PHE A 415 15.77 2.68 -4.70
N GLU A 416 15.01 3.56 -5.36
CA GLU A 416 15.58 4.82 -5.85
C GLU A 416 14.59 5.99 -5.90
N ARG A 417 14.99 7.19 -5.45
CA ARG A 417 14.17 8.42 -5.55
C ARG A 417 12.77 8.28 -4.93
N ILE A 418 12.68 7.55 -3.83
CA ILE A 418 11.45 7.36 -3.04
C ILE A 418 11.39 8.43 -1.94
N LYS A 419 10.21 9.04 -1.74
CA LYS A 419 10.08 10.19 -0.83
C LYS A 419 10.37 9.85 0.65
N SER A 420 10.08 8.63 1.10
CA SER A 420 10.31 8.15 2.48
C SER A 420 11.21 6.91 2.48
N ALA A 421 11.27 6.15 3.59
CA ALA A 421 12.14 4.98 3.72
C ALA A 421 11.98 3.98 2.58
N ALA A 422 13.08 3.37 2.14
CA ALA A 422 13.05 2.29 1.15
C ALA A 422 12.44 1.04 1.78
N ILE A 423 12.89 0.68 2.98
CA ILE A 423 12.43 -0.48 3.72
C ILE A 423 12.04 -0.03 5.12
N ALA A 424 10.79 -0.25 5.50
CA ALA A 424 10.30 -0.05 6.86
C ALA A 424 9.70 -1.36 7.38
N VAL A 425 10.25 -1.90 8.46
CA VAL A 425 9.74 -3.12 9.11
C VAL A 425 9.50 -2.87 10.59
N GLY A 426 8.42 -3.39 11.14
CA GLY A 426 8.09 -3.22 12.56
C GLY A 426 6.74 -2.56 12.81
N ALA A 427 6.36 -2.36 14.06
CA ALA A 427 4.97 -2.20 14.43
C ALA A 427 4.32 -0.85 14.07
N GLU A 428 3.12 -0.87 13.48
CA GLU A 428 2.22 0.30 13.40
C GLU A 428 1.01 0.10 14.30
N TYR A 429 1.13 0.50 15.57
CA TYR A 429 0.02 0.46 16.50
C TYR A 429 -0.68 1.80 16.62
N GLY A 430 0.04 2.90 16.84
CA GLY A 430 -0.53 4.16 17.33
C GLY A 430 -1.66 4.75 16.48
N TYR A 431 -1.52 4.78 15.16
CA TYR A 431 -2.49 5.47 14.31
C TYR A 431 -3.35 4.54 13.46
N TRP A 432 -2.71 3.74 12.60
CA TRP A 432 -3.45 2.90 11.64
C TRP A 432 -3.93 1.59 12.24
N ARG A 433 -3.31 1.16 13.35
CA ARG A 433 -3.59 -0.13 14.00
C ARG A 433 -3.34 -1.31 13.05
N GLU A 434 -2.34 -1.17 12.18
CA GLU A 434 -1.88 -2.16 11.20
C GLU A 434 -0.72 -2.95 11.85
N ALA A 435 -1.05 -3.94 12.66
CA ALA A 435 -0.12 -4.56 13.62
C ALA A 435 0.93 -5.46 12.96
N GLY A 436 2.10 -5.71 13.53
CA GLY A 436 2.66 -5.32 14.83
C GLY A 436 4.08 -5.89 15.00
N TRP A 437 4.59 -6.06 16.23
CA TRP A 437 5.99 -6.47 16.49
C TRP A 437 6.47 -7.63 15.61
N VAL A 438 7.55 -7.41 14.85
CA VAL A 438 8.02 -8.35 13.81
C VAL A 438 9.20 -9.18 14.28
N GLU A 439 9.37 -10.36 13.70
CA GLU A 439 10.52 -11.22 13.96
C GLU A 439 11.01 -11.98 12.73
N ASN A 440 12.25 -12.46 12.78
CA ASN A 440 12.88 -13.32 11.77
C ASN A 440 12.90 -12.66 10.37
N ILE A 441 13.54 -11.50 10.25
CA ILE A 441 13.61 -10.76 8.98
C ILE A 441 15.04 -10.75 8.45
N LEU A 442 15.19 -11.06 7.16
CA LEU A 442 16.43 -10.90 6.42
C LEU A 442 16.31 -9.77 5.40
N ILE A 443 17.18 -8.77 5.50
CA ILE A 443 17.32 -7.65 4.56
C ILE A 443 18.72 -7.72 3.95
N ARG A 444 18.84 -8.22 2.71
CA ARG A 444 20.15 -8.55 2.12
C ARG A 444 20.36 -8.01 0.71
N GLY A 445 21.56 -7.52 0.41
CA GLY A 445 21.98 -7.28 -0.98
C GLY A 445 21.21 -6.18 -1.71
N ASN A 446 20.45 -5.34 -1.00
CA ASN A 446 19.65 -4.30 -1.62
C ASN A 446 20.52 -3.09 -1.98
N THR A 447 20.19 -2.44 -3.09
CA THR A 447 20.80 -1.19 -3.52
C THR A 447 19.81 -0.05 -3.34
N ILE A 448 20.17 0.93 -2.51
CA ILE A 448 19.27 1.98 -2.04
C ILE A 448 19.89 3.34 -2.33
N ARG A 449 19.25 4.16 -3.18
CA ARG A 449 19.78 5.46 -3.64
C ARG A 449 18.79 6.61 -3.57
N ASP A 450 19.23 7.77 -3.13
CA ASP A 450 18.45 9.02 -3.13
C ASP A 450 17.07 8.87 -2.46
N ILE A 451 17.07 8.39 -1.22
CA ILE A 451 15.87 8.02 -0.47
C ILE A 451 15.57 8.99 0.65
N GLY A 452 14.28 9.20 0.92
CA GLY A 452 13.87 9.76 2.21
C GLY A 452 13.98 11.27 2.32
N HIS A 453 14.09 11.99 1.21
CA HIS A 453 14.18 13.46 1.24
C HIS A 453 13.00 14.10 1.99
N ALA A 454 11.79 13.54 1.89
CA ALA A 454 10.62 14.07 2.58
C ALA A 454 10.54 13.67 4.07
N MET A 455 11.18 12.57 4.52
CA MET A 455 11.12 12.14 5.93
C MET A 455 11.70 13.20 6.87
N ASN A 456 12.68 13.95 6.40
CA ASN A 456 13.41 14.96 7.17
C ASN A 456 12.69 16.31 7.22
N HIS A 457 11.57 16.47 6.52
CA HIS A 457 10.68 17.62 6.65
C HIS A 457 9.58 17.40 7.69
N ASP A 458 9.54 16.23 8.33
CA ASP A 458 8.55 15.87 9.34
C ASP A 458 9.22 15.45 10.66
N ILE A 459 9.18 16.35 11.64
CA ILE A 459 9.66 16.08 13.01
C ILE A 459 8.82 15.00 13.73
N GLY A 460 7.66 14.61 13.17
CA GLY A 460 6.81 13.51 13.62
C GLY A 460 7.00 12.21 12.82
N SER A 461 8.05 12.09 11.99
CA SER A 461 8.35 10.81 11.33
C SER A 461 8.82 9.75 12.34
N HIS A 462 8.21 8.57 12.31
CA HIS A 462 8.63 7.39 13.09
C HIS A 462 9.50 6.42 12.26
N VAL A 463 9.78 6.76 10.99
CA VAL A 463 10.70 6.04 10.09
C VAL A 463 11.86 6.96 9.77
N GLY A 464 12.97 6.79 10.49
CA GLY A 464 14.10 7.73 10.54
C GLY A 464 15.29 7.40 9.63
N GLY A 465 15.21 6.36 8.81
CA GLY A 465 16.31 5.99 7.92
C GLY A 465 15.87 5.26 6.65
N ALA A 466 16.83 5.07 5.74
CA ALA A 466 16.62 4.38 4.46
C ALA A 466 16.13 2.93 4.67
N ILE A 467 16.76 2.20 5.61
CA ILE A 467 16.20 1.01 6.24
C ILE A 467 15.80 1.37 7.66
N SER A 468 14.52 1.19 8.01
CA SER A 468 13.97 1.50 9.32
C SER A 468 13.35 0.27 9.97
N VAL A 469 13.94 -0.19 11.07
CA VAL A 469 13.20 -1.02 12.05
C VAL A 469 12.46 -0.05 12.96
N PHE A 470 11.14 0.00 12.84
CA PHE A 470 10.33 1.06 13.46
C PHE A 470 9.29 0.53 14.44
N CYS A 471 8.75 1.46 15.22
CA CYS A 471 7.52 1.28 15.96
C CYS A 471 6.79 2.60 16.05
N ARG A 472 5.49 2.61 15.76
CA ARG A 472 4.62 3.75 16.03
C ARG A 472 3.69 3.43 17.19
N LYS A 473 3.81 4.19 18.27
CA LYS A 473 3.05 4.06 19.51
C LYS A 473 2.19 5.31 19.75
N ASP A 474 1.28 5.23 20.71
CA ASP A 474 0.56 6.40 21.22
C ASP A 474 1.40 7.10 22.29
N ASP A 475 2.13 6.31 23.09
CA ASP A 475 3.09 6.76 24.09
C ASP A 475 4.49 6.19 23.82
N TYR A 476 5.49 7.08 23.78
CA TYR A 476 6.89 6.77 23.52
C TYR A 476 7.74 6.64 24.79
N SER A 477 7.15 6.78 25.99
CA SER A 477 7.85 6.68 27.28
C SER A 477 8.35 5.27 27.61
N GLY A 478 7.73 4.23 27.03
CA GLY A 478 8.04 2.83 27.32
C GLY A 478 9.22 2.26 26.52
N SER A 479 9.98 1.36 27.15
CA SER A 479 11.21 0.75 26.62
C SER A 479 11.04 -0.67 26.06
N PHE A 480 9.81 -1.14 25.84
CA PHE A 480 9.56 -2.47 25.30
C PHE A 480 10.07 -2.59 23.85
N ARG A 481 10.77 -3.68 23.56
CA ARG A 481 11.41 -3.95 22.27
C ARG A 481 10.86 -5.22 21.64
N GLY A 482 9.80 -5.08 20.86
CA GLY A 482 9.14 -6.24 20.26
C GLY A 482 9.71 -6.67 18.91
N ASN A 483 10.44 -5.80 18.20
CA ASN A 483 11.05 -6.17 16.92
C ASN A 483 12.30 -7.00 17.19
N ARG A 484 12.43 -8.24 16.67
CA ARG A 484 13.55 -9.10 17.04
C ARG A 484 14.07 -10.05 15.98
N ASN A 485 15.29 -10.53 16.15
CA ASN A 485 15.95 -11.46 15.23
C ASN A 485 15.94 -10.92 13.78
N ILE A 486 16.61 -9.78 13.59
CA ILE A 486 16.66 -9.07 12.30
C ILE A 486 18.11 -9.06 11.81
N THR A 487 18.32 -9.54 10.59
CA THR A 487 19.63 -9.48 9.93
C THR A 487 19.57 -8.50 8.77
N ILE A 488 20.45 -7.49 8.80
CA ILE A 488 20.61 -6.51 7.73
C ILE A 488 22.04 -6.64 7.22
N CYS A 489 22.23 -7.16 6.01
CA CYS A 489 23.57 -7.43 5.50
C CYS A 489 23.77 -7.15 4.03
N ASP A 490 25.01 -6.83 3.66
CA ASP A 490 25.44 -6.72 2.26
C ASP A 490 24.65 -5.66 1.45
N ASN A 491 24.03 -4.68 2.12
CA ASN A 491 23.28 -3.60 1.47
C ASN A 491 24.18 -2.41 1.13
N VAL A 492 23.87 -1.71 0.04
CA VAL A 492 24.51 -0.44 -0.33
C VAL A 492 23.48 0.68 -0.21
N ILE A 493 23.76 1.68 0.62
CA ILE A 493 22.91 2.83 0.88
C ILE A 493 23.68 4.10 0.57
N ASP A 494 23.21 4.85 -0.42
CA ASP A 494 23.85 6.08 -0.89
C ASP A 494 22.82 7.20 -1.02
N GLY A 495 23.04 8.31 -0.31
CA GLY A 495 22.13 9.47 -0.38
C GLY A 495 20.82 9.25 0.38
N CYS A 496 20.88 9.40 1.70
CA CYS A 496 19.68 9.51 2.53
C CYS A 496 19.88 10.64 3.55
N PRO A 497 19.10 11.73 3.55
CA PRO A 497 19.34 12.79 4.52
C PRO A 497 19.07 12.34 5.97
N GLY A 498 18.27 11.26 6.16
CA GLY A 498 18.08 10.56 7.44
C GLY A 498 19.16 9.52 7.69
N ALA A 499 19.00 8.64 8.68
CA ALA A 499 19.95 7.55 8.91
C ALA A 499 20.04 6.60 7.70
N GLY A 500 21.18 5.94 7.50
CA GLY A 500 21.26 4.83 6.57
C GLY A 500 20.45 3.64 7.11
N ILE A 501 20.70 3.28 8.37
CA ILE A 501 19.97 2.25 9.10
C ILE A 501 19.48 2.85 10.42
N PHE A 502 18.17 2.82 10.63
CA PHE A 502 17.52 3.24 11.86
C PHE A 502 16.92 2.04 12.59
N LEU A 503 17.29 1.84 13.85
CA LEU A 503 16.79 0.78 14.72
C LEU A 503 16.03 1.37 15.90
N TYR A 504 14.75 1.05 16.01
CA TYR A 504 13.90 1.45 17.12
C TYR A 504 13.08 0.30 17.69
N CYS A 505 13.06 0.20 19.03
CA CYS A 505 12.38 -0.86 19.78
C CYS A 505 12.77 -2.27 19.29
N ALA A 506 14.07 -2.50 19.04
CA ALA A 506 14.59 -3.72 18.46
C ALA A 506 15.54 -4.50 19.38
N GLU A 507 15.54 -5.83 19.29
CA GLU A 507 16.49 -6.72 19.94
C GLU A 507 17.08 -7.76 18.99
N GLN A 508 18.28 -8.27 19.29
CA GLN A 508 18.92 -9.33 18.52
C GLN A 508 19.05 -8.95 17.03
N VAL A 509 19.76 -7.86 16.76
CA VAL A 509 19.97 -7.34 15.40
C VAL A 509 21.41 -7.60 14.97
N LEU A 510 21.57 -8.24 13.82
CA LEU A 510 22.87 -8.44 13.18
C LEU A 510 23.03 -7.51 11.98
N LEU A 511 24.04 -6.65 12.02
CA LEU A 511 24.43 -5.77 10.92
C LEU A 511 25.80 -6.19 10.38
N ARG A 512 25.87 -6.54 9.10
CA ARG A 512 27.12 -7.03 8.48
C ARG A 512 27.29 -6.51 7.06
N ASN A 513 28.44 -5.91 6.76
CA ASN A 513 28.86 -5.49 5.43
C ASN A 513 27.85 -4.57 4.72
N ASN A 514 27.17 -3.71 5.48
CA ASN A 514 26.36 -2.64 4.89
C ASN A 514 27.26 -1.45 4.59
N ARG A 515 27.16 -0.85 3.41
CA ARG A 515 27.94 0.33 3.02
C ARG A 515 27.04 1.55 3.03
N LEU A 516 27.37 2.53 3.86
CA LEU A 516 26.58 3.75 4.07
C LEU A 516 27.38 4.96 3.56
N SER A 517 26.85 5.69 2.59
CA SER A 517 27.43 6.94 2.07
C SER A 517 26.37 8.04 1.95
N GLY A 518 26.75 9.29 2.24
CA GLY A 518 25.82 10.41 2.16
C GLY A 518 24.59 10.28 3.07
N THR A 519 24.73 9.60 4.21
CA THR A 519 23.66 9.37 5.18
C THR A 519 23.75 10.29 6.39
N ALA A 520 22.62 10.55 7.06
CA ALA A 520 22.48 11.37 8.26
C ALA A 520 23.02 12.80 8.05
N THR A 521 22.76 13.37 6.88
CA THR A 521 23.26 14.69 6.47
C THR A 521 22.28 15.83 6.79
N SER A 522 21.03 15.52 7.12
CA SER A 522 20.02 16.51 7.48
C SER A 522 20.30 17.13 8.86
N PRO A 523 20.16 18.47 9.01
CA PRO A 523 20.19 19.11 10.33
C PRO A 523 18.92 18.86 11.14
N ILE A 524 17.83 18.43 10.48
CA ILE A 524 16.58 18.05 11.14
C ILE A 524 16.64 16.58 11.47
N THR A 525 16.42 16.24 12.74
CA THR A 525 16.26 14.86 13.21
C THR A 525 14.80 14.43 13.06
N PRO A 526 14.48 13.44 12.20
CA PRO A 526 13.15 12.85 12.09
C PRO A 526 12.69 12.30 13.45
N GLY A 527 11.41 12.45 13.78
CA GLY A 527 10.85 11.92 15.04
C GLY A 527 11.33 12.63 16.30
N SER A 528 11.93 13.82 16.18
CA SER A 528 12.30 14.64 17.34
C SER A 528 11.10 15.05 18.21
N HIS A 529 9.88 15.07 17.65
CA HIS A 529 8.64 15.21 18.43
C HIS A 529 8.47 14.07 19.45
N TYR A 530 8.94 12.86 19.12
CA TYR A 530 8.88 11.67 19.96
C TYR A 530 10.11 11.51 20.86
N GLY A 531 10.98 12.52 20.93
CA GLY A 531 12.20 12.46 21.75
C GLY A 531 13.41 11.86 21.07
N PHE A 532 13.34 11.51 19.77
CA PHE A 532 14.52 11.00 19.05
C PHE A 532 15.58 12.10 18.88
N ARG A 533 16.84 11.77 19.17
CA ARG A 533 17.98 12.72 19.15
C ARG A 533 19.22 12.05 18.57
N GLU A 534 20.23 12.87 18.26
CA GLU A 534 21.56 12.42 17.83
C GLU A 534 21.54 11.45 16.64
N MET A 535 20.87 11.85 15.56
CA MET A 535 20.85 11.06 14.34
C MET A 535 22.29 10.77 13.84
N ARG A 536 22.54 9.53 13.44
CA ARG A 536 23.83 9.02 12.94
C ARG A 536 23.59 8.11 11.73
N PRO A 537 24.61 7.79 10.91
CA PRO A 537 24.49 6.84 9.81
C PRO A 537 23.87 5.49 10.21
N LEU A 538 24.39 4.89 11.28
CA LEU A 538 23.69 3.86 12.05
C LEU A 538 23.08 4.51 13.28
N TRP A 539 21.76 4.57 13.34
CA TRP A 539 21.04 5.23 14.42
C TRP A 539 20.24 4.22 15.24
N ILE A 540 20.61 4.07 16.51
CA ILE A 540 20.03 3.09 17.43
C ILE A 540 19.32 3.83 18.54
N VAL A 541 18.01 3.59 18.69
CA VAL A 541 17.16 4.18 19.72
C VAL A 541 16.41 3.06 20.43
N ASP A 542 16.44 3.05 21.77
CA ASP A 542 15.76 2.06 22.62
C ASP A 542 15.88 0.61 22.12
N SER A 543 17.08 0.21 21.71
CA SER A 543 17.34 -1.12 21.14
C SER A 543 18.55 -1.77 21.81
N ALA A 544 18.61 -3.10 21.84
CA ALA A 544 19.71 -3.84 22.48
C ALA A 544 20.10 -5.10 21.71
N GLY A 545 21.21 -5.73 22.10
CA GLY A 545 21.71 -6.92 21.41
C GLY A 545 22.01 -6.66 19.92
N VAL A 546 22.49 -5.46 19.60
CA VAL A 546 22.86 -5.07 18.24
C VAL A 546 24.34 -5.37 18.04
N THR A 547 24.65 -6.23 17.07
CA THR A 547 26.03 -6.51 16.64
C THR A 547 26.26 -5.84 15.29
N SER A 548 27.32 -5.06 15.15
CA SER A 548 27.64 -4.35 13.90
C SER A 548 29.14 -4.34 13.59
N ASP A 549 29.48 -4.42 12.30
CA ASP A 549 30.83 -4.15 11.82
C ASP A 549 31.05 -2.65 11.49
N ALA A 550 32.31 -2.27 11.24
CA ALA A 550 32.69 -0.88 10.96
C ALA A 550 32.00 -0.33 9.70
N ALA A 551 31.83 -1.16 8.67
CA ALA A 551 31.11 -0.78 7.45
C ALA A 551 29.67 -0.37 7.78
N SER A 552 28.95 -1.20 8.55
CA SER A 552 27.57 -0.94 8.94
C SER A 552 27.40 0.25 9.88
N ARG A 553 28.47 0.71 10.53
CA ARG A 553 28.49 1.95 11.32
C ARG A 553 28.75 3.21 10.48
N GLY A 554 29.04 3.06 9.19
CA GLY A 554 29.48 4.16 8.31
C GLY A 554 30.93 4.58 8.55
N GLU A 555 31.74 3.76 9.23
CA GLU A 555 33.15 4.06 9.54
C GLU A 555 34.08 3.66 8.40
N ALA A 556 33.66 2.73 7.54
CA ALA A 556 34.44 2.24 6.41
C ALA A 556 33.93 2.82 5.08
N ALA A 557 34.12 4.13 4.89
CA ALA A 557 34.07 4.79 3.58
C ALA A 557 34.79 6.15 3.67
N ARG A 558 36.08 6.16 3.33
CA ARG A 558 36.76 7.31 2.73
C ARG A 558 37.19 6.91 1.33
#